data_AF-A0A822AC32-F1
#
_entry.id   AF-A0A822AC32-F1
#
_cell.length_a   1.000
_cell.length_b   1.000
_cell.length_c   1.000
_cell.angle_alpha   90.00
_cell.angle_beta   90.00
_cell.angle_gamma   90.00
#
_symmetry.space_group_name_H-M   'P 1'
#
loop_
_entity.id
_entity.type
_entity.pdbx_description
1 polymer ?
#
loop_
_entity_poly.entity_id
_entity_poly.type
_entity_poly.pdbx_seq_one_letter_code
_entity_poly.pdbx_strand_id
1 'polypeptide(L)'
;MDRREEKVNDAYEEIETNMKLLGATGIEDKLQDGVPQCIERLIQAGIKIWVLTGDKVETAFNIGLSCRLLTNEMEIYTIEEENENDVMQRLDQVRKEMIQKIQQLFSVKIEDPTKRLDWKDWGIDEMKFDQYRKASSNIEQTNHNQRDDGFTTMNTYSQNQEQFEGFGLLITGQALVHALTDK
;
A
#
# COMPACT_ATOMS: atom_id res chain seq x y z
N MET A 1 27.21 -37.19 -0.27
CA MET A 1 27.58 -36.02 0.57
C MET A 1 26.31 -35.28 1.01
N ASP A 2 25.17 -35.97 1.13
CA ASP A 2 23.91 -35.38 0.64
C ASP A 2 22.93 -34.94 1.73
N ARG A 3 23.39 -34.82 2.98
CA ARG A 3 22.59 -34.30 4.11
C ARG A 3 23.39 -33.39 5.03
N ARG A 4 24.40 -32.72 4.48
CA ARG A 4 25.25 -31.83 5.26
C ARG A 4 24.47 -30.59 5.72
N GLU A 5 23.68 -29.99 4.84
CA GLU A 5 22.88 -28.79 5.16
C GLU A 5 21.83 -29.09 6.21
N GLU A 6 21.06 -30.17 6.03
CA GLU A 6 20.06 -30.64 6.99
C GLU A 6 20.67 -30.84 8.39
N LYS A 7 21.78 -31.60 8.50
CA LYS A 7 22.46 -31.83 9.78
C LYS A 7 23.05 -30.57 10.42
N VAL A 8 23.43 -29.59 9.61
CA VAL A 8 23.94 -28.31 10.12
C VAL A 8 22.78 -27.48 10.66
N ASN A 9 21.63 -27.46 9.98
CA ASN A 9 20.43 -26.80 10.46
C ASN A 9 19.92 -27.46 11.76
N ASP A 10 19.86 -28.79 11.82
CA ASP A 10 19.48 -29.53 13.04
C ASP A 10 20.34 -29.11 14.25
N ALA A 11 21.66 -29.00 14.04
CA ALA A 11 22.59 -28.59 15.09
C ALA A 11 22.39 -27.11 15.50
N TYR A 12 22.03 -26.22 14.56
CA TYR A 12 21.69 -24.84 14.90
C TYR A 12 20.40 -24.77 15.73
N GLU A 13 19.35 -25.49 15.32
CA GLU A 13 18.08 -25.53 16.04
C GLU A 13 18.23 -26.06 17.47
N GLU A 14 19.07 -27.08 17.68
CA GLU A 14 19.36 -27.59 19.03
C GLU A 14 20.02 -26.53 19.94
N ILE A 15 20.91 -25.71 19.38
CA ILE A 15 21.67 -24.70 20.12
C ILE A 15 20.88 -23.40 20.33
N GLU A 16 20.04 -23.00 19.37
CA GLU A 16 19.25 -21.75 19.38
C GLU A 16 17.99 -21.82 20.27
N THR A 17 18.06 -22.54 21.38
CA THR A 17 16.95 -22.67 22.35
C THR A 17 17.21 -21.82 23.61
N ASN A 18 16.14 -21.46 24.34
CA ASN A 18 16.21 -20.72 25.60
C ASN A 18 16.99 -19.38 25.56
N MET A 19 17.02 -18.72 24.40
CA MET A 19 17.67 -17.42 24.25
C MET A 19 16.88 -16.30 24.95
N LYS A 20 17.60 -15.28 25.44
CA LYS A 20 17.01 -14.05 26.00
C LYS A 20 17.19 -12.90 25.01
N LEU A 21 16.10 -12.27 24.59
CA LEU A 21 16.15 -11.07 23.77
C LEU A 21 16.83 -9.92 24.54
N LEU A 22 17.96 -9.43 24.03
CA LEU A 22 18.71 -8.31 24.63
C LEU A 22 18.39 -6.97 23.96
N GLY A 23 17.97 -6.99 22.70
CA GLY A 23 17.65 -5.81 21.90
C GLY A 23 17.36 -6.16 20.44
N ALA A 24 16.96 -5.17 19.66
CA ALA A 24 16.74 -5.28 18.21
C ALA A 24 17.42 -4.12 17.49
N THR A 25 17.86 -4.36 16.26
CA THR A 25 18.42 -3.33 15.38
C THR A 25 17.51 -3.16 14.17
N GLY A 26 17.30 -1.92 13.74
CA GLY A 26 16.60 -1.59 12.50
C GLY A 26 17.53 -0.86 11.55
N ILE A 27 17.54 -1.24 10.28
CA ILE A 27 18.20 -0.52 9.20
C ILE A 27 17.10 -0.02 8.28
N GLU A 28 17.16 1.26 7.92
CA GLU A 28 16.25 1.87 6.96
C GLU A 28 16.89 1.89 5.57
N ASP A 29 16.15 1.40 4.58
CA ASP A 29 16.56 1.52 3.19
C ASP A 29 16.39 2.95 2.71
N LYS A 30 17.52 3.63 2.47
CA LYS A 30 17.51 5.03 2.08
C LYS A 30 16.97 5.19 0.67
N LEU A 31 15.85 5.91 0.56
CA LEU A 31 15.28 6.34 -0.71
C LEU A 31 16.07 7.51 -1.31
N GLN A 32 15.93 7.72 -2.63
CA GLN A 32 16.43 8.93 -3.26
C GLN A 32 15.64 10.15 -2.76
N ASP A 33 16.30 11.32 -2.77
CA ASP A 33 15.71 12.56 -2.32
C ASP A 33 14.45 12.90 -3.14
N GLY A 34 13.36 13.22 -2.46
CA GLY A 34 12.11 13.61 -3.10
C GLY A 34 11.20 12.45 -3.56
N VAL A 35 11.65 11.18 -3.47
CA VAL A 35 10.85 10.03 -3.90
C VAL A 35 9.49 9.95 -3.20
N PRO A 36 9.41 10.02 -1.85
CA PRO A 36 8.12 9.95 -1.16
C PRO A 36 7.15 11.04 -1.61
N GLN A 37 7.63 12.29 -1.74
CA GLN A 37 6.80 13.43 -2.13
C GLN A 37 6.41 13.38 -3.61
N CYS A 38 7.22 12.75 -4.46
CA CYS A 38 6.89 12.54 -5.87
C CYS A 38 5.79 11.49 -6.02
N ILE A 39 5.97 10.32 -5.39
CA ILE A 39 5.00 9.23 -5.40
C ILE A 39 3.65 9.70 -4.84
N GLU A 40 3.66 10.39 -3.71
CA GLU A 40 2.46 10.96 -3.11
C GLU A 40 1.74 11.93 -4.07
N ARG A 41 2.45 12.80 -4.79
CA ARG A 41 1.85 13.72 -5.77
C ARG A 41 1.36 13.03 -7.04
N LEU A 42 2.01 11.96 -7.47
CA LEU A 42 1.57 11.17 -8.62
C LEU A 42 0.30 10.40 -8.26
N ILE A 43 0.29 9.78 -7.08
CA ILE A 43 -0.93 9.22 -6.48
C ILE A 43 -1.98 10.32 -6.48
N GLN A 44 -1.71 11.46 -5.80
CA GLN A 44 -2.17 12.88 -5.93
C GLN A 44 -2.85 13.33 -7.24
N ALA A 45 -2.40 12.81 -8.38
CA ALA A 45 -2.87 13.21 -9.70
C ALA A 45 -3.82 12.19 -10.34
N GLY A 46 -4.09 11.08 -9.66
CA GLY A 46 -4.89 9.96 -10.12
C GLY A 46 -4.05 8.93 -10.90
N ILE A 47 -2.72 9.01 -10.78
CA ILE A 47 -1.80 8.09 -11.46
C ILE A 47 -1.62 6.86 -10.59
N LYS A 48 -1.96 5.70 -11.16
CA LYS A 48 -1.76 4.40 -10.52
C LYS A 48 -0.29 4.01 -10.64
N ILE A 49 0.36 3.71 -9.52
CA ILE A 49 1.77 3.36 -9.46
C ILE A 49 1.89 1.87 -9.10
N TRP A 50 2.66 1.15 -9.90
CA TRP A 50 2.93 -0.27 -9.72
C TRP A 50 4.43 -0.41 -9.53
N VAL A 51 4.86 -1.09 -8.46
CA VAL A 51 6.27 -1.38 -8.20
C VAL A 51 6.51 -2.84 -8.50
N LEU A 52 7.31 -3.10 -9.53
CA LEU A 52 7.81 -4.43 -9.85
C LEU A 52 9.26 -4.51 -9.40
N THR A 53 9.55 -5.43 -8.48
CA THR A 53 10.90 -5.64 -7.94
C THR A 53 11.22 -7.12 -7.82
N GLY A 54 12.50 -7.46 -7.94
CA GLY A 54 13.03 -8.81 -7.69
C GLY A 54 13.57 -8.99 -6.27
N ASP A 55 13.32 -8.02 -5.39
CA ASP A 55 13.67 -8.11 -3.97
C ASP A 55 12.68 -9.01 -3.19
N LYS A 56 13.01 -9.32 -1.94
CA LYS A 56 12.11 -10.02 -1.03
C LYS A 56 10.83 -9.22 -0.79
N VAL A 57 9.76 -9.94 -0.49
CA VAL A 57 8.43 -9.38 -0.25
C VAL A 57 8.46 -8.38 0.91
N GLU A 58 9.15 -8.72 2.00
CA GLU A 58 9.26 -7.86 3.18
C GLU A 58 10.01 -6.56 2.87
N THR A 59 11.07 -6.63 2.06
CA THR A 59 11.81 -5.43 1.63
C THR A 59 10.94 -4.56 0.73
N ALA A 60 10.26 -5.16 -0.26
CA ALA A 60 9.35 -4.43 -1.15
C ALA A 60 8.22 -3.75 -0.37
N PHE A 61 7.66 -4.43 0.63
CA PHE A 61 6.63 -3.89 1.51
C PHE A 61 7.15 -2.70 2.33
N ASN A 62 8.32 -2.83 2.95
CA ASN A 62 8.95 -1.75 3.70
C ASN A 62 9.27 -0.54 2.81
N ILE A 63 9.79 -0.76 1.60
CA ILE A 63 10.00 0.30 0.61
C ILE A 63 8.67 0.97 0.25
N GLY A 64 7.60 0.20 0.06
CA GLY A 64 6.26 0.71 -0.19
C GLY A 64 5.77 1.66 0.90
N LEU A 65 5.99 1.31 2.18
CA LEU A 65 5.71 2.18 3.32
C LEU A 65 6.61 3.42 3.35
N SER A 66 7.93 3.25 3.22
CA SER A 66 8.90 4.35 3.26
C SER A 66 8.66 5.39 2.16
N CYS A 67 8.20 4.96 0.98
CA CYS A 67 7.92 5.85 -0.13
C CYS A 67 6.47 6.36 -0.19
N ARG A 68 5.65 6.07 0.83
CA ARG A 68 4.22 6.46 0.93
C ARG A 68 3.36 5.93 -0.21
N LEU A 69 3.80 4.85 -0.86
CA LEU A 69 2.96 4.10 -1.77
C LEU A 69 1.92 3.29 -0.99
N LEU A 70 2.33 2.77 0.16
CA LEU A 70 1.48 2.09 1.14
C LEU A 70 1.40 2.94 2.40
N THR A 71 0.25 2.94 3.06
CA THR A 71 0.06 3.54 4.39
C THR A 71 -0.48 2.49 5.37
N ASN A 72 -0.39 2.77 6.68
CA ASN A 72 -0.85 1.83 7.70
C ASN A 72 -2.39 1.71 7.72
N GLU A 73 -3.05 2.70 7.12
CA GLU A 73 -4.50 2.84 7.00
C GLU A 73 -5.06 2.21 5.71
N MET A 74 -4.18 1.69 4.83
CA MET A 74 -4.60 0.91 3.67
C MET A 74 -4.89 -0.54 4.07
N GLU A 75 -5.90 -1.13 3.43
CA GLU A 75 -6.16 -2.55 3.55
C GLU A 75 -5.33 -3.29 2.48
N ILE A 76 -4.39 -4.11 2.93
CA ILE A 76 -3.43 -4.81 2.06
C ILE A 76 -3.95 -6.22 1.78
N TYR A 77 -4.08 -6.55 0.50
CA TYR A 77 -4.36 -7.91 0.04
C TYR A 77 -3.11 -8.54 -0.56
N THR A 78 -2.83 -9.78 -0.18
CA THR A 78 -1.70 -10.55 -0.70
C THR A 78 -2.19 -11.72 -1.54
N ILE A 79 -1.49 -11.97 -2.66
CA ILE A 79 -1.69 -13.07 -3.60
C ILE A 79 -0.37 -13.81 -3.71
N GLU A 80 -0.34 -15.05 -3.24
CA GLU A 80 0.87 -15.88 -3.11
C GLU A 80 0.67 -17.29 -3.69
N GLU A 81 -0.47 -17.52 -4.31
CA GLU A 81 -0.85 -18.81 -4.86
C GLU A 81 0.09 -19.24 -5.99
N GLU A 82 0.42 -20.53 -6.03
CA GLU A 82 1.37 -21.08 -7.01
C GLU A 82 0.71 -21.50 -8.32
N ASN A 83 -0.57 -21.90 -8.27
CA ASN A 83 -1.28 -22.42 -9.44
C ASN A 83 -2.16 -21.35 -10.08
N GLU A 84 -2.25 -21.33 -11.41
CA GLU A 84 -3.09 -20.38 -12.16
C GLU A 84 -4.54 -20.34 -11.66
N ASN A 85 -5.17 -21.50 -11.45
CA ASN A 85 -6.56 -21.54 -11.00
C ASN A 85 -6.76 -20.90 -9.63
N ASP A 86 -5.81 -21.13 -8.71
CA ASP A 86 -5.87 -20.63 -7.34
C ASP A 86 -5.62 -19.12 -7.33
N VAL A 87 -4.65 -18.64 -8.12
CA VAL A 87 -4.38 -17.21 -8.34
C VAL A 87 -5.62 -16.50 -8.88
N MET A 88 -6.29 -17.06 -9.90
CA MET A 88 -7.48 -16.44 -10.49
C MET A 88 -8.67 -16.43 -9.52
N GLN A 89 -8.84 -17.49 -8.73
CA GLN A 89 -9.86 -17.51 -7.68
C GLN A 89 -9.57 -16.48 -6.59
N ARG A 90 -8.31 -16.34 -6.18
CA ARG A 90 -7.90 -15.34 -5.17
C ARG A 90 -8.12 -13.93 -5.68
N LEU A 91 -7.73 -13.63 -6.92
CA LEU A 91 -7.96 -12.33 -7.56
C LEU A 91 -9.44 -11.95 -7.58
N ASP A 92 -10.32 -12.88 -7.96
CA ASP A 92 -11.77 -12.64 -7.96
C ASP A 92 -12.34 -12.45 -6.55
N GLN A 93 -11.85 -13.23 -5.58
CA GLN A 93 -12.23 -13.10 -4.19
C GLN A 93 -11.81 -11.74 -3.61
N VAL A 94 -10.55 -11.34 -3.80
CA VAL A 94 -10.03 -10.03 -3.37
C VAL A 94 -10.81 -8.89 -4.02
N ARG A 95 -11.14 -9.00 -5.31
CA ARG A 95 -11.99 -8.01 -6.00
C ARG A 95 -13.35 -7.87 -5.33
N LYS A 96 -14.01 -8.98 -4.99
CA LYS A 96 -15.31 -8.97 -4.31
C LYS A 96 -15.21 -8.35 -2.92
N GLU A 97 -14.18 -8.67 -2.16
CA GLU A 97 -13.90 -8.09 -0.84
C GLU A 97 -13.74 -6.56 -0.92
N MET A 98 -12.89 -6.07 -1.84
CA MET A 98 -12.70 -4.63 -2.07
C MET A 98 -14.02 -3.93 -2.42
N ILE A 99 -14.81 -4.50 -3.32
CA ILE A 99 -16.11 -3.95 -3.73
C ILE A 99 -17.07 -3.90 -2.54
N GLN A 100 -17.22 -4.99 -1.80
CA GLN A 100 -18.09 -5.05 -0.62
C GLN A 100 -17.69 -3.99 0.42
N LYS A 101 -16.39 -3.83 0.65
CA LYS A 101 -15.84 -2.83 1.57
C LYS A 101 -16.20 -1.41 1.13
N ILE A 102 -16.01 -1.07 -0.15
CA ILE A 102 -16.41 0.23 -0.71
C ILE A 102 -17.92 0.46 -0.54
N GLN A 103 -18.75 -0.53 -0.89
CA GLN A 103 -20.20 -0.40 -0.78
C GLN A 103 -20.64 -0.14 0.66
N GLN A 104 -20.00 -0.79 1.63
CA GLN A 104 -20.27 -0.59 3.05
C GLN A 104 -19.79 0.79 3.54
N LEU A 105 -18.54 1.16 3.26
CA LEU A 105 -17.94 2.40 3.74
C LEU A 105 -18.63 3.65 3.18
N PHE A 106 -18.97 3.62 1.90
CA PHE A 106 -19.54 4.79 1.22
C PHE A 106 -21.06 4.72 1.05
N SER A 107 -21.70 3.64 1.52
CA SER A 107 -23.15 3.41 1.33
C SER A 107 -23.58 3.50 -0.15
N VAL A 108 -22.73 3.03 -1.06
CA VAL A 108 -22.95 3.04 -2.52
C VAL A 108 -23.29 1.65 -3.05
N LYS A 109 -23.99 1.59 -4.18
CA LYS A 109 -24.26 0.34 -4.90
C LYS A 109 -23.43 0.28 -6.18
N ILE A 110 -22.53 -0.69 -6.28
CA ILE A 110 -21.76 -0.96 -7.49
C ILE A 110 -22.54 -1.98 -8.31
N GLU A 111 -23.16 -1.55 -9.41
CA GLU A 111 -24.03 -2.40 -10.24
C GLU A 111 -23.25 -3.30 -11.19
N ASP A 112 -22.15 -2.80 -11.74
CA ASP A 112 -21.27 -3.56 -12.63
C ASP A 112 -19.87 -3.68 -11.99
N PRO A 113 -19.61 -4.79 -11.29
CA PRO A 113 -18.33 -5.00 -10.62
C PRO A 113 -17.21 -5.30 -11.61
N THR A 114 -17.50 -5.56 -12.89
CA THR A 114 -16.51 -5.92 -13.92
C THR A 114 -15.89 -4.70 -14.61
N LYS A 115 -16.64 -3.59 -14.65
CA LYS A 115 -16.12 -2.31 -15.12
C LYS A 115 -14.96 -1.83 -14.26
N ARG A 116 -14.12 -1.01 -14.89
CA ARG A 116 -13.06 -0.29 -14.17
C ARG A 116 -13.74 0.55 -13.09
N LEU A 117 -13.45 0.18 -11.86
CA LEU A 117 -13.86 0.89 -10.65
C LEU A 117 -13.19 2.28 -10.68
N ASP A 118 -13.92 3.29 -11.15
CA ASP A 118 -13.57 4.70 -11.06
C ASP A 118 -14.46 5.34 -9.98
N TRP A 119 -13.83 6.00 -9.01
CA TRP A 119 -14.51 6.64 -7.88
C TRP A 119 -15.49 7.73 -8.34
N LYS A 120 -15.25 8.32 -9.53
CA LYS A 120 -16.16 9.28 -10.16
C LYS A 120 -17.50 8.66 -10.55
N ASP A 121 -17.50 7.36 -10.88
CA ASP A 121 -18.72 6.64 -11.27
C ASP A 121 -19.58 6.26 -10.04
N TRP A 122 -19.10 6.50 -8.81
CA TRP A 122 -19.81 6.14 -7.56
C TRP A 122 -20.52 7.31 -6.88
N GLY A 123 -20.60 8.47 -7.54
CA GLY A 123 -21.21 9.67 -6.94
C GLY A 123 -20.41 10.24 -5.77
N ILE A 124 -19.11 9.92 -5.70
CA ILE A 124 -18.17 10.53 -4.76
C ILE A 124 -17.66 11.81 -5.41
N ASP A 125 -18.24 12.95 -5.03
CA ASP A 125 -17.90 14.27 -5.60
C ASP A 125 -16.48 14.73 -5.23
N GLU A 126 -15.95 14.28 -4.08
CA GLU A 126 -14.58 14.55 -3.62
C GLU A 126 -14.04 13.37 -2.80
N MET A 127 -12.90 12.79 -3.23
CA MET A 127 -12.04 12.04 -2.32
C MET A 127 -11.20 13.02 -1.50
N LYS A 128 -10.76 12.66 -0.27
CA LYS A 128 -9.83 13.49 0.57
C LYS A 128 -8.64 14.04 -0.22
N PHE A 129 -8.22 13.25 -1.20
CA PHE A 129 -7.26 13.56 -2.23
C PHE A 129 -7.48 14.87 -3.01
N ASP A 130 -8.71 15.22 -3.39
CA ASP A 130 -9.04 16.48 -4.08
C ASP A 130 -8.96 17.70 -3.13
N GLN A 131 -9.06 17.48 -1.82
CA GLN A 131 -8.87 18.54 -0.82
C GLN A 131 -7.41 19.00 -0.77
N TYR A 132 -6.44 18.09 -0.95
CA TYR A 132 -5.02 18.43 -1.08
C TYR A 132 -4.72 19.21 -2.37
N ARG A 133 -5.41 18.90 -3.46
CA ARG A 133 -5.33 19.67 -4.72
C ARG A 133 -5.78 21.11 -4.51
N LYS A 134 -6.88 21.33 -3.78
CA LYS A 134 -7.36 22.67 -3.39
C LYS A 134 -6.42 23.39 -2.42
N ALA A 135 -5.84 22.68 -1.45
CA ALA A 135 -4.84 23.24 -0.54
C ALA A 135 -3.56 23.68 -1.28
N SER A 136 -3.10 22.89 -2.26
CA SER A 136 -1.92 23.20 -3.07
C SER A 136 -2.15 24.38 -4.01
N SER A 137 -3.35 24.54 -4.57
CA SER A 137 -3.70 25.74 -5.36
C SER A 137 -3.79 27.03 -4.55
N ASN A 138 -4.02 26.95 -3.23
CA ASN A 138 -4.02 28.11 -2.34
C ASN A 138 -2.61 28.52 -1.90
N ILE A 139 -1.64 27.60 -1.91
CA ILE A 139 -0.23 27.86 -1.52
C ILE A 139 0.51 28.69 -2.59
N GLU A 140 0.08 28.65 -3.85
CA GLU A 140 0.69 29.47 -4.92
C GLU A 140 0.31 30.95 -4.88
N GLN A 141 -0.67 31.38 -4.06
CA GLN A 141 -1.09 32.79 -3.96
C GLN A 141 -0.47 33.56 -2.78
N THR A 142 0.22 32.90 -1.84
CA THR A 142 0.84 33.58 -0.70
C THR A 142 2.35 33.48 -0.74
N ASN A 143 2.98 34.20 -1.68
CA ASN A 143 4.41 34.50 -1.60
C ASN A 143 4.66 35.99 -1.80
N HIS A 144 4.18 36.77 -0.83
CA HIS A 144 4.83 38.03 -0.49
C HIS A 144 4.95 38.16 1.02
N ASN A 145 6.22 38.19 1.46
CA ASN A 145 6.74 38.61 2.76
C ASN A 145 6.69 37.64 3.96
N GLN A 146 7.91 37.41 4.46
CA GLN A 146 8.32 37.33 5.88
C GLN A 146 8.23 36.00 6.63
N ARG A 147 9.42 35.41 6.80
CA ARG A 147 10.06 34.91 8.04
C ARG A 147 9.15 34.44 9.19
N ASP A 148 9.43 33.19 9.56
CA ASP A 148 9.46 32.59 10.90
C ASP A 148 8.15 32.40 11.72
N ASP A 149 8.13 31.19 12.28
CA ASP A 149 7.49 30.74 13.52
C ASP A 149 5.98 30.41 13.52
N GLY A 150 5.68 29.12 13.38
CA GLY A 150 4.46 28.52 13.93
C GLY A 150 3.69 27.65 12.95
N PHE A 151 3.97 26.35 12.98
CA PHE A 151 3.08 25.33 12.44
C PHE A 151 1.70 25.46 13.11
N THR A 152 0.71 25.95 12.38
CA THR A 152 -0.71 25.88 12.79
C THR A 152 -1.56 25.75 11.54
N THR A 153 -1.86 24.51 11.15
CA THR A 153 -3.04 24.20 10.35
C THR A 153 -4.10 23.65 11.29
N MET A 154 -5.11 24.47 11.59
CA MET A 154 -6.35 24.07 12.25
C MET A 154 -7.06 23.02 11.39
N ASN A 155 -7.07 21.77 11.85
CA ASN A 155 -7.98 20.75 11.35
C ASN A 155 -9.28 20.82 12.16
N THR A 156 -10.32 21.39 11.58
CA THR A 156 -11.71 21.13 12.01
C THR A 156 -12.31 20.10 11.06
N TYR A 157 -12.19 18.82 11.40
CA TYR A 157 -13.06 17.79 10.84
C TYR A 157 -13.48 16.81 11.94
N SER A 158 -14.78 16.49 11.89
CA SER A 158 -15.50 15.66 12.84
C SER A 158 -14.77 14.36 13.17
N GLN A 159 -14.56 14.15 14.47
CA GLN A 159 -14.21 12.86 15.04
C GLN A 159 -15.26 11.81 14.61
N ASN A 160 -14.80 10.61 14.21
CA ASN A 160 -15.56 9.35 14.07
C ASN A 160 -15.86 8.80 12.66
N GLN A 161 -14.97 8.96 11.68
CA GLN A 161 -14.85 7.95 10.62
C GLN A 161 -13.40 7.45 10.58
N GLU A 162 -13.20 6.15 10.78
CA GLU A 162 -11.92 5.49 10.51
C GLU A 162 -11.44 5.91 9.13
N GLN A 163 -10.26 6.50 9.07
CA GLN A 163 -9.70 7.11 7.88
C GLN A 163 -9.22 6.01 6.93
N PHE A 164 -10.13 5.49 6.10
CA PHE A 164 -9.77 4.53 5.07
C PHE A 164 -8.97 5.23 3.95
N GLU A 165 -7.73 4.78 3.72
CA GLU A 165 -6.81 5.40 2.74
C GLU A 165 -6.68 4.63 1.43
N GLY A 166 -7.39 3.51 1.29
CA GLY A 166 -7.46 2.73 0.06
C GLY A 166 -7.00 1.30 0.24
N PHE A 167 -6.64 0.67 -0.88
CA PHE A 167 -6.21 -0.72 -0.92
C PHE A 167 -4.79 -0.84 -1.48
N GLY A 168 -4.00 -1.69 -0.87
CA GLY A 168 -2.75 -2.19 -1.44
C GLY A 168 -2.93 -3.60 -1.97
N LEU A 169 -2.27 -3.92 -3.07
CA LEU A 169 -2.23 -5.28 -3.61
C LEU A 169 -0.78 -5.72 -3.75
N LEU A 170 -0.43 -6.80 -3.05
CA LEU A 170 0.87 -7.44 -3.10
C LEU A 170 0.73 -8.78 -3.82
N ILE A 171 1.46 -8.97 -4.91
CA ILE A 171 1.44 -10.21 -5.69
C ILE A 171 2.86 -10.75 -5.72
N THR A 172 3.06 -11.97 -5.27
CA THR A 172 4.41 -12.55 -5.11
C THR A 172 4.79 -13.44 -6.29
N GLY A 173 6.10 -13.58 -6.52
CA GLY A 173 6.74 -14.60 -7.37
C GLY A 173 5.92 -15.15 -8.56
N GLN A 174 5.58 -16.44 -8.49
CA GLN A 174 4.85 -17.16 -9.54
C GLN A 174 3.40 -16.66 -9.71
N ALA A 175 2.77 -16.18 -8.64
CA ALA A 175 1.42 -15.63 -8.71
C ALA A 175 1.33 -14.46 -9.69
N LEU A 176 2.39 -13.63 -9.77
CA LEU A 176 2.47 -12.52 -10.71
C LEU A 176 2.43 -12.99 -12.17
N VAL A 177 3.11 -14.09 -12.49
CA VAL A 177 3.15 -14.66 -13.84
C VAL A 177 1.73 -15.03 -14.27
N HIS A 178 1.01 -15.74 -13.40
CA HIS A 178 -0.37 -16.13 -13.66
C HIS A 178 -1.32 -14.92 -13.69
N ALA A 179 -1.14 -13.94 -12.80
CA ALA A 179 -1.97 -12.74 -12.75
C ALA A 179 -1.84 -11.83 -13.98
N LEU A 180 -0.68 -11.84 -14.65
CA LEU A 180 -0.39 -11.02 -15.83
C LEU A 180 -0.53 -11.78 -17.16
N THR A 181 -0.91 -13.06 -17.14
CA THR A 181 -1.09 -13.82 -18.38
C THR A 181 -2.37 -13.34 -19.07
N ASP A 182 -2.23 -12.71 -20.24
CA ASP A 182 -3.36 -12.28 -21.07
C ASP A 182 -4.24 -13.49 -21.44
N LYS A 183 -5.56 -13.33 -21.30
CA LYS A 183 -6.58 -14.26 -21.82
C LYS A 183 -7.30 -13.66 -23.01
#